data_AF-A0A1S2LNZ6-F1
#
_entry.id   AF-A0A1S2LNZ6-F1
#
_cell.length_a   1.000
_cell.length_b   1.000
_cell.length_c   1.000
_cell.angle_alpha   90.00
_cell.angle_beta   90.00
_cell.angle_gamma   90.00
#
_symmetry.space_group_name_H-M   'P 1'
#
loop_
_entity.id
_entity.type
_entity.pdbx_description
1 polymer ?
#
loop_
_entity_poly.entity_id
_entity_poly.type
_entity_poly.pdbx_seq_one_letter_code
_entity_poly.pdbx_strand_id
1 'polypeptide(L)'
;MSHIKKIWREKIYQNVEVQHKNYQVTYCPIKLKSEFFATLQLVFKGKPKADRVAETMEKELEKWVTKFPLPLLIIPLDEDDNTLSLNEVKPNDYLLGYYDNENNRVIKTWEEVKKEDVPSDQLSDEYIDKVYKKLPFTNREENEKQADEKVKEMKNIKRFFDSTLYSWLIISITILILGLKSNIVAGIAFAYSLFKVIKRYLEIKGYKTKKQREKAEIQRKMKHYYYHCEMNPRAFEALKSENLHKMQK
;
A
#
# COMPACT_ATOMS: atom_id res chain seq x y z
N MET A 1 13.17 -13.22 -7.83
CA MET A 1 12.56 -12.67 -6.59
C MET A 1 13.13 -11.27 -6.37
N SER A 2 12.27 -10.25 -6.25
CA SER A 2 12.69 -8.86 -5.98
C SER A 2 13.58 -8.80 -4.73
N HIS A 3 14.70 -8.06 -4.78
CA HIS A 3 15.62 -7.83 -3.64
C HIS A 3 14.88 -7.36 -2.38
N ILE A 4 13.72 -6.72 -2.57
CA ILE A 4 12.94 -6.14 -1.49
C ILE A 4 12.16 -7.22 -0.71
N LYS A 5 11.77 -8.34 -1.34
CA LYS A 5 11.14 -9.49 -0.66
C LYS A 5 12.11 -10.20 0.32
N LYS A 6 13.42 -10.00 0.17
CA LYS A 6 14.42 -10.54 1.10
C LYS A 6 14.55 -9.71 2.39
N ILE A 7 14.17 -8.43 2.35
CA ILE A 7 14.45 -7.46 3.43
C ILE A 7 13.21 -7.24 4.32
N TRP A 8 12.02 -7.21 3.71
CA TRP A 8 10.78 -6.88 4.40
C TRP A 8 9.92 -8.11 4.71
N ARG A 9 9.13 -8.01 5.78
CA ARG A 9 8.06 -8.99 6.08
C ARG A 9 6.83 -8.74 5.20
N GLU A 10 6.02 -9.78 4.98
CA GLU A 10 4.85 -9.71 4.09
C GLU A 10 3.71 -8.88 4.69
N LYS A 11 3.49 -9.03 6.00
CA LYS A 11 2.52 -8.25 6.77
C LYS A 11 3.23 -7.11 7.47
N ILE A 12 2.74 -5.89 7.25
CA ILE A 12 3.20 -4.71 7.96
C ILE A 12 2.11 -4.34 8.96
N TYR A 13 2.37 -4.62 10.24
CA TYR A 13 1.47 -4.29 11.34
C TYR A 13 1.49 -2.78 11.62
N GLN A 14 0.31 -2.22 11.95
CA GLN A 14 0.18 -0.80 12.27
C GLN A 14 0.79 -0.48 13.65
N ASN A 15 1.26 0.75 13.80
CA ASN A 15 1.75 1.25 15.07
C ASN A 15 0.59 1.37 16.08
N VAL A 16 0.88 1.18 17.37
CA VAL A 16 -0.09 1.36 18.45
C VAL A 16 0.30 2.59 19.26
N GLU A 17 -0.58 3.59 19.27
CA GLU A 17 -0.36 4.83 20.00
C GLU A 17 -1.21 4.87 21.27
N VAL A 18 -0.60 5.25 22.39
CA VAL A 18 -1.26 5.40 23.69
C VAL A 18 -0.84 6.74 24.30
N GLN A 19 -1.82 7.58 24.63
CA GLN A 19 -1.60 8.88 25.25
C GLN A 19 -1.67 8.78 26.77
N HIS A 20 -0.63 9.23 27.47
CA HIS A 20 -0.64 9.42 28.91
C HIS A 20 -0.60 10.93 29.26
N LYS A 21 -0.81 11.26 30.53
CA LYS A 21 -0.87 12.65 31.00
C LYS A 21 0.44 13.41 30.72
N ASN A 22 1.58 12.74 30.94
CA ASN A 22 2.91 13.36 30.92
C ASN A 22 3.80 12.87 29.77
N TYR A 23 3.38 11.86 29.02
CA TYR A 23 4.12 11.30 27.89
C TYR A 23 3.18 10.57 26.93
N GLN A 24 3.63 10.35 25.70
CA GLN A 24 2.96 9.53 24.69
C GLN A 24 3.81 8.29 24.42
N VAL A 25 3.14 7.16 24.18
CA VAL A 25 3.76 5.87 23.86
C VAL A 25 3.38 5.50 22.44
N THR A 26 4.38 5.22 21.61
CA THR A 26 4.18 4.70 20.26
C THR A 26 4.91 3.36 20.13
N TYR A 27 4.15 2.27 20.03
CA TYR A 27 4.68 0.94 19.77
C TYR A 27 4.75 0.69 18.26
N CYS A 28 5.95 0.45 17.77
CA CYS A 28 6.28 0.11 16.40
C CYS A 28 6.59 -1.39 16.30
N PRO A 29 5.71 -2.20 15.69
CA PRO A 29 5.96 -3.62 15.45
C PRO A 29 7.21 -3.87 14.59
N ILE A 30 7.76 -5.09 14.64
CA ILE A 30 8.88 -5.53 13.80
C ILE A 30 8.45 -5.54 12.32
N LYS A 31 9.12 -4.74 11.48
CA LYS A 31 8.76 -4.59 10.04
C LYS A 31 9.75 -5.29 9.13
N LEU A 32 11.03 -5.25 9.47
CA LEU A 32 12.10 -5.86 8.67
C LEU A 32 12.39 -7.29 9.11
N LYS A 33 12.96 -8.08 8.20
CA LYS A 33 13.51 -9.41 8.53
C LYS A 33 14.90 -9.32 9.18
N SER A 34 15.59 -8.20 8.98
CA SER A 34 16.86 -7.89 9.63
C SER A 34 16.71 -7.38 11.06
N GLU A 35 15.55 -6.78 11.38
CA GLU A 35 15.23 -6.32 12.73
C GLU A 35 14.79 -7.49 13.60
N PHE A 36 15.28 -7.50 14.84
CA PHE A 36 14.96 -8.54 15.83
C PHE A 36 14.27 -7.98 17.09
N PHE A 37 14.03 -6.66 17.14
CA PHE A 37 13.31 -5.98 18.21
C PHE A 37 12.19 -5.11 17.65
N ALA A 38 11.06 -5.07 18.34
CA ALA A 38 10.07 -4.02 18.18
C ALA A 38 10.58 -2.74 18.86
N THR A 39 10.06 -1.58 18.48
CA THR A 39 10.50 -0.30 19.05
C THR A 39 9.35 0.34 19.82
N LEU A 40 9.60 0.80 21.04
CA LEU A 40 8.71 1.60 21.85
C LEU A 40 9.29 3.00 21.97
N GLN A 41 8.60 3.99 21.41
CA GLN A 41 8.98 5.40 21.56
C GLN A 41 8.18 6.01 22.70
N LEU A 42 8.87 6.63 23.65
CA LEU A 42 8.26 7.36 24.76
C LEU A 42 8.54 8.85 24.60
N VAL A 43 7.55 9.60 24.10
CA VAL A 43 7.65 11.05 23.90
C VAL A 43 7.23 11.76 25.18
N PHE A 44 8.16 12.35 25.92
CA PHE A 44 7.88 13.04 27.18
C PHE A 44 7.55 14.52 26.97
N LYS A 45 6.61 15.03 27.76
CA LYS A 45 6.25 16.45 27.75
C LYS A 45 7.15 17.26 28.68
N GLY A 46 7.63 18.41 28.20
CA GLY A 46 8.55 19.29 28.93
C GLY A 46 9.94 18.68 29.18
N LYS A 47 10.55 19.02 30.31
CA LYS A 47 11.91 18.56 30.70
C LYS A 47 11.86 17.61 31.89
N PRO A 48 11.57 16.31 31.70
CA PRO A 48 11.57 15.35 32.79
C PRO A 48 12.98 15.12 33.33
N LYS A 49 13.10 14.72 34.60
CA LYS A 49 14.38 14.27 35.17
C LYS A 49 14.74 12.89 34.63
N ALA A 50 16.03 12.64 34.35
CA ALA A 50 16.53 11.38 33.81
C ALA A 50 16.11 10.15 34.63
N ASP A 51 16.16 10.23 35.97
CA ASP A 51 15.71 9.14 36.86
C ASP A 51 14.26 8.71 36.59
N ARG A 52 13.36 9.70 36.43
CA ARG A 52 11.95 9.45 36.17
C ARG A 52 11.71 8.86 34.80
N VAL A 53 12.52 9.26 33.81
CA VAL A 53 12.47 8.70 32.46
C VAL A 53 12.86 7.23 32.51
N ALA A 54 13.98 6.90 33.16
CA ALA A 54 14.46 5.52 33.30
C ALA A 54 13.44 4.63 34.02
N GLU A 55 12.87 5.08 35.15
CA GLU A 55 11.82 4.33 35.86
C GLU A 55 10.57 4.11 34.99
N THR A 56 10.21 5.09 34.16
CA THR A 56 9.04 5.00 33.27
C THR A 56 9.32 4.00 32.14
N MET A 57 10.54 4.01 31.59
CA MET A 57 10.97 3.04 30.59
C MET A 57 10.90 1.61 31.12
N GLU A 58 11.42 1.35 32.32
CA GLU A 58 11.36 0.00 32.91
C GLU A 58 9.92 -0.47 33.15
N LYS A 59 9.02 0.40 33.61
CA LYS A 59 7.60 0.08 33.82
C LYS A 59 6.87 -0.22 32.52
N GLU A 60 7.08 0.59 31.49
CA GLU A 60 6.45 0.35 30.18
C GLU A 60 7.05 -0.89 29.50
N LEU A 61 8.35 -1.18 29.67
CA LEU A 61 8.97 -2.42 29.17
C LEU A 61 8.22 -3.65 29.66
N GLU A 62 8.05 -3.79 30.98
CA GLU A 62 7.41 -4.97 31.58
C GLU A 62 5.98 -5.14 31.05
N LYS A 63 5.22 -4.05 30.96
CA LYS A 63 3.85 -4.03 30.45
C LYS A 63 3.75 -4.44 28.99
N TRP A 64 4.61 -3.90 28.12
CA TRP A 64 4.55 -4.15 26.68
C TRP A 64 5.12 -5.51 26.30
N VAL A 65 6.21 -5.94 26.92
CA VAL A 65 6.77 -7.30 26.72
C VAL A 65 5.80 -8.36 27.21
N THR A 66 5.06 -8.12 28.30
CA THR A 66 4.01 -9.05 28.75
C THR A 66 2.83 -9.10 27.77
N LYS A 67 2.46 -7.96 27.17
CA LYS A 67 1.36 -7.89 26.20
C LYS A 67 1.73 -8.50 24.84
N PHE A 68 2.96 -8.25 24.40
CA PHE A 68 3.53 -8.77 23.17
C PHE A 68 4.90 -9.36 23.52
N PRO A 69 4.99 -10.70 23.73
CA PRO A 69 6.21 -11.38 24.18
C PRO A 69 7.24 -11.46 23.05
N LEU A 70 7.75 -10.30 22.65
CA LEU A 70 8.76 -10.10 21.64
C LEU A 70 9.85 -9.18 22.22
N PRO A 71 11.07 -9.24 21.68
CA PRO A 71 12.13 -8.32 22.05
C PRO A 71 11.71 -6.88 21.75
N LEU A 72 11.97 -5.99 22.70
CA LEU A 72 11.52 -4.60 22.70
C LEU A 72 12.68 -3.67 23.03
N LEU A 73 12.88 -2.68 22.16
CA LEU A 73 13.78 -1.56 22.34
C LEU A 73 12.96 -0.33 22.72
N ILE A 74 13.26 0.31 23.84
CA ILE A 74 12.62 1.55 24.29
C ILE A 74 13.56 2.72 24.07
N ILE A 75 13.04 3.76 23.44
CA ILE A 75 13.75 5.01 23.17
C ILE A 75 12.95 6.16 23.79
N PRO A 76 13.53 6.93 24.72
CA PRO A 76 12.91 8.13 25.27
C PRO A 76 13.16 9.32 24.33
N LEU A 77 12.11 10.05 23.99
CA LEU A 77 12.13 11.19 23.08
C LEU A 77 11.58 12.45 23.78
N ASP A 78 12.02 13.62 23.34
CA ASP A 78 11.40 14.91 23.67
C ASP A 78 10.27 15.27 22.69
N GLU A 79 9.65 16.44 22.87
CA GLU A 79 8.56 16.93 22.01
C GLU A 79 9.02 17.23 20.56
N ASP A 80 10.32 17.35 20.33
CA ASP A 80 10.95 17.61 19.03
C ASP A 80 11.50 16.32 18.39
N ASP A 81 11.10 15.14 18.89
CA ASP A 81 11.55 13.80 18.48
C ASP A 81 13.06 13.55 18.67
N ASN A 82 13.75 14.30 19.53
CA ASN A 82 15.15 14.05 19.88
C ASN A 82 15.25 13.08 21.06
N THR A 83 16.24 12.19 21.02
CA THR A 83 16.51 11.26 22.13
C THR A 83 16.90 12.01 23.40
N LEU A 84 16.20 11.72 24.50
CA LEU A 84 16.54 12.24 25.82
C LEU A 84 17.78 11.52 26.37
N SER A 85 18.81 12.26 26.72
CA SER A 85 20.02 11.68 27.30
C SER A 85 19.81 11.22 28.75
N LEU A 86 20.24 9.99 29.04
CA LEU A 86 20.20 9.32 30.33
C LEU A 86 21.60 9.05 30.90
N ASN A 87 22.66 9.57 30.27
CA ASN A 87 24.06 9.32 30.62
C ASN A 87 24.42 9.59 32.09
N GLU A 88 23.64 10.42 32.80
CA GLU A 88 23.85 10.71 34.22
C GLU A 88 23.37 9.56 35.15
N VAL A 89 22.51 8.67 34.65
CA VAL A 89 21.77 7.67 35.45
C VAL A 89 21.97 6.25 34.94
N LYS A 90 22.11 6.07 33.62
CA LYS A 90 22.16 4.77 32.93
C LYS A 90 23.30 4.77 31.90
N PRO A 91 23.83 3.59 31.54
CA PRO A 91 24.95 3.48 30.61
C PRO A 91 24.58 3.83 29.16
N ASN A 92 23.29 3.71 28.78
CA ASN A 92 22.80 4.03 27.45
C ASN A 92 21.45 4.75 27.52
N ASP A 93 21.14 5.51 26.47
CA ASP A 93 19.89 6.26 26.31
C ASP A 93 18.69 5.38 25.86
N TYR A 94 18.89 4.07 25.76
CA TYR A 94 17.86 3.12 25.36
C TYR A 94 17.81 1.93 26.32
N LEU A 95 16.63 1.33 26.45
CA LEU A 95 16.41 0.14 27.25
C LEU A 95 15.98 -1.01 26.35
N LEU A 96 16.66 -2.15 26.47
CA LEU A 96 16.28 -3.38 25.79
C LEU A 96 15.63 -4.34 26.78
N GLY A 97 14.68 -5.11 26.29
CA GLY A 97 14.19 -6.26 27.04
C GLY A 97 13.47 -7.25 26.19
N TYR A 98 13.43 -8.49 26.67
CA TYR A 98 12.75 -9.59 26.00
C TYR A 98 12.14 -10.51 27.03
N TYR A 99 11.17 -11.30 26.59
CA TYR A 99 10.54 -12.29 27.43
C TYR A 99 11.36 -13.58 27.39
N ASP A 100 11.81 -14.06 28.53
CA ASP A 100 12.44 -15.37 28.65
C ASP A 100 11.35 -16.43 28.85
N ASN A 101 11.11 -17.25 27.82
CA ASN A 101 10.10 -18.31 27.86
C ASN A 101 10.49 -19.45 28.82
N GLU A 102 11.78 -19.68 29.08
CA GLU A 102 12.24 -20.78 29.93
C GLU A 102 12.05 -20.44 31.42
N ASN A 103 12.42 -19.23 31.81
CA ASN A 103 12.30 -18.76 33.19
C ASN A 103 11.04 -17.91 33.45
N ASN A 104 10.18 -17.76 32.44
CA ASN A 104 8.91 -17.03 32.48
C ASN A 104 9.04 -15.61 33.08
N ARG A 105 10.10 -14.89 32.69
CA ARG A 105 10.48 -13.58 33.25
C ARG A 105 10.87 -12.59 32.16
N VAL A 106 10.68 -11.31 32.43
CA VAL A 106 11.17 -10.23 31.56
C VAL A 106 12.63 -9.99 31.90
N ILE A 107 13.53 -10.18 30.93
CA ILE A 107 14.93 -9.78 31.04
C ILE A 107 15.03 -8.36 30.51
N LYS A 108 15.62 -7.47 31.32
CA LYS A 108 15.83 -6.06 31.00
C LYS A 108 17.32 -5.74 31.07
N THR A 109 17.82 -5.03 30.06
CA THR A 109 19.23 -4.63 30.00
C THR A 109 19.37 -3.26 29.36
N TRP A 110 20.30 -2.49 29.93
CA TRP A 110 20.71 -1.19 29.40
C TRP A 110 21.96 -1.32 28.52
N GLU A 111 22.47 -2.54 28.31
CA GLU A 111 23.64 -2.83 27.49
C GLU A 111 23.25 -3.27 26.08
N GLU A 112 24.23 -3.28 25.17
CA GLU A 112 24.04 -3.75 23.80
C GLU A 112 23.74 -5.26 23.79
N VAL A 113 22.61 -5.63 23.18
CA VAL A 113 22.19 -7.04 23.05
C VAL A 113 22.44 -7.49 21.63
N LYS A 114 23.15 -8.62 21.48
CA LYS A 114 23.34 -9.22 20.17
C LYS A 114 22.17 -10.11 19.81
N LYS A 115 22.03 -10.39 18.52
CA LYS A 115 20.95 -11.23 18.01
C LYS A 115 21.01 -12.65 18.60
N GLU A 116 22.20 -13.13 18.91
CA GLU A 116 22.44 -14.46 19.46
C GLU A 116 21.92 -14.61 20.90
N ASP A 117 21.78 -13.50 21.63
CA ASP A 117 21.34 -13.48 23.02
C ASP A 117 19.80 -13.53 23.15
N VAL A 118 19.09 -13.37 22.02
CA VAL A 118 17.64 -13.33 21.96
C VAL A 118 17.08 -14.70 21.56
N PRO A 119 16.01 -15.21 22.22
CA PRO A 119 15.41 -16.49 21.85
C PRO A 119 15.00 -16.54 20.38
N SER A 120 15.64 -17.43 19.60
CA SER A 120 15.46 -17.49 18.15
C SER A 120 14.02 -17.78 17.72
N ASP A 121 13.25 -18.48 18.57
CA ASP A 121 11.84 -18.79 18.35
C ASP A 121 10.97 -17.54 18.20
N GLN A 122 11.30 -16.47 18.94
CA GLN A 122 10.56 -15.21 18.94
C GLN A 122 10.79 -14.39 17.67
N LEU A 123 11.83 -14.73 16.89
CA LEU A 123 12.19 -14.03 15.65
C LEU A 123 11.53 -14.62 14.41
N SER A 124 10.89 -15.79 14.57
CA SER A 124 10.20 -16.48 13.48
C SER A 124 8.95 -15.73 13.00
N ASP A 125 8.70 -15.74 11.69
CA ASP A 125 7.54 -15.10 11.08
C ASP A 125 6.23 -15.65 11.66
N GLU A 126 6.18 -16.96 11.97
CA GLU A 126 5.01 -17.62 12.56
C GLU A 126 4.71 -17.14 13.98
N TYR A 127 5.74 -16.99 14.81
CA TYR A 127 5.56 -16.51 16.19
C TYR A 127 5.14 -15.04 16.22
N ILE A 128 5.77 -14.20 15.40
CA ILE A 128 5.43 -12.78 15.27
C ILE A 128 3.97 -12.63 14.79
N ASP A 129 3.55 -13.41 13.81
CA ASP A 129 2.17 -13.41 13.32
C ASP A 129 1.17 -13.87 14.38
N LYS A 130 1.57 -14.82 15.24
CA LYS A 130 0.74 -15.27 16.37
C LYS A 130 0.59 -14.17 17.43
N VAL A 131 1.67 -13.48 17.78
CA VAL A 131 1.69 -12.39 18.77
C VAL A 131 0.89 -11.18 18.27
N TYR A 132 1.06 -10.82 16.99
CA TYR A 132 0.39 -9.67 16.40
C TYR A 132 -0.95 -9.96 15.73
N LYS A 133 -1.51 -11.17 15.89
CA LYS A 133 -2.78 -11.58 15.27
C LYS A 133 -3.95 -10.61 15.50
N LYS A 134 -3.94 -9.87 16.61
CA LYS A 134 -4.96 -8.88 16.99
C LYS A 134 -4.68 -7.47 16.47
N LEU A 135 -3.50 -7.21 15.92
CA LEU A 135 -3.15 -5.91 15.38
C LEU A 135 -3.62 -5.80 13.92
N PRO A 136 -4.16 -4.64 13.52
CA PRO A 136 -4.43 -4.38 12.12
C PRO A 136 -3.11 -4.40 11.34
N PHE A 137 -3.12 -5.07 10.20
CA PHE A 137 -1.97 -5.17 9.31
C PHE A 137 -2.38 -4.84 7.88
N THR A 138 -1.42 -4.34 7.12
CA THR A 138 -1.58 -4.13 5.69
C THR A 138 -0.74 -5.16 4.96
N ASN A 139 -1.35 -5.84 3.98
CA ASN A 139 -0.62 -6.77 3.13
C ASN A 139 0.16 -5.98 2.07
N ARG A 140 1.49 -6.11 2.11
CA ARG A 140 2.36 -5.42 1.16
C ARG A 140 2.10 -5.84 -0.28
N GLU A 141 1.89 -7.13 -0.53
CA GLU A 141 1.74 -7.62 -1.90
C GLU A 141 0.45 -7.08 -2.54
N GLU A 142 -0.58 -6.87 -1.73
CA GLU A 142 -1.82 -6.25 -2.16
C GLU A 142 -1.65 -4.75 -2.46
N ASN A 143 -0.92 -4.03 -1.60
CA ASN A 143 -0.58 -2.63 -1.86
C ASN A 143 0.30 -2.44 -3.10
N GLU A 144 1.29 -3.32 -3.33
CA GLU A 144 2.13 -3.28 -4.52
C GLU A 144 1.31 -3.54 -5.78
N LYS A 145 0.40 -4.53 -5.76
CA LYS A 145 -0.52 -4.78 -6.88
C LYS A 145 -1.39 -3.57 -7.18
N GLN A 146 -1.97 -2.94 -6.15
CA GLN A 146 -2.80 -1.73 -6.33
C GLN A 146 -1.98 -0.53 -6.86
N ALA A 147 -0.73 -0.37 -6.41
CA ALA A 147 0.14 0.69 -6.91
C ALA A 147 0.55 0.44 -8.37
N ASP A 148 0.90 -0.80 -8.72
CA ASP A 148 1.22 -1.20 -10.09
C ASP A 148 0.03 -1.03 -11.04
N GLU A 149 -1.18 -1.32 -10.57
CA GLU A 149 -2.42 -1.07 -11.32
C GLU A 149 -2.61 0.43 -11.59
N LYS A 150 -2.46 1.29 -10.56
CA LYS A 150 -2.52 2.76 -10.73
C LYS A 150 -1.46 3.29 -11.70
N VAL A 151 -0.23 2.75 -11.66
CA VAL A 151 0.83 3.13 -12.61
C VAL A 151 0.50 2.68 -14.03
N LYS A 152 -0.08 1.49 -14.21
CA LYS A 152 -0.54 1.02 -15.53
C LYS A 152 -1.67 1.90 -16.06
N GLU A 153 -2.62 2.29 -15.21
CA GLU A 153 -3.69 3.24 -15.58
C GLU A 153 -3.12 4.59 -16.01
N MET A 154 -2.18 5.16 -15.25
CA MET A 154 -1.50 6.41 -15.59
C MET A 154 -0.71 6.33 -16.90
N LYS A 155 -0.03 5.20 -17.17
CA LYS A 155 0.67 4.98 -18.45
C LYS A 155 -0.29 4.95 -19.63
N ASN A 156 -1.46 4.34 -19.48
CA ASN A 156 -2.49 4.32 -20.52
C ASN A 156 -3.07 5.72 -20.78
N ILE A 157 -3.31 6.49 -19.73
CA ILE A 157 -3.74 7.89 -19.83
C ILE A 157 -2.68 8.73 -20.55
N LYS A 158 -1.40 8.63 -20.14
CA LYS A 158 -0.30 9.37 -20.79
C LYS A 158 -0.19 9.03 -22.28
N ARG A 159 -0.21 7.74 -22.63
CA ARG A 159 -0.16 7.29 -24.04
C ARG A 159 -1.34 7.85 -24.85
N PHE A 160 -2.52 7.94 -24.25
CA PHE A 160 -3.68 8.56 -24.89
C PHE A 160 -3.48 10.07 -25.12
N PHE A 161 -2.97 10.81 -24.12
CA PHE A 161 -2.65 12.24 -24.27
C PHE A 161 -1.57 12.47 -25.34
N ASP A 162 -0.47 11.71 -25.31
CA ASP A 162 0.61 11.81 -26.28
C ASP A 162 0.09 11.57 -27.71
N SER A 163 -0.72 10.52 -27.92
CA SER A 163 -1.33 10.25 -29.24
C SER A 163 -2.26 11.37 -29.74
N THR A 164 -2.92 12.07 -28.80
CA THR A 164 -3.80 13.20 -29.10
C THR A 164 -2.98 14.39 -29.56
N LEU A 165 -1.88 14.67 -28.87
CA LEU A 165 -0.98 15.79 -29.16
C LEU A 165 -0.30 15.61 -30.53
N TYR A 166 0.22 14.42 -30.83
CA TYR A 166 0.78 14.11 -32.15
C TYR A 166 -0.27 14.23 -33.27
N SER A 167 -1.50 13.76 -33.06
CA SER A 167 -2.57 13.93 -34.05
C SER A 167 -2.89 15.41 -34.30
N TRP A 168 -2.80 16.27 -33.30
CA TRP A 168 -3.05 17.70 -33.45
C TRP A 168 -1.93 18.40 -34.22
N LEU A 169 -0.68 18.05 -33.91
CA LEU A 169 0.52 18.57 -34.59
C LEU A 169 0.49 18.25 -36.10
N ILE A 170 0.11 17.02 -36.47
CA ILE A 170 -0.04 16.61 -37.88
C ILE A 170 -1.15 17.42 -38.58
N ILE A 171 -2.28 17.65 -37.90
CA ILE A 171 -3.40 18.42 -38.47
C ILE A 171 -2.99 19.88 -38.71
N SER A 172 -2.32 20.50 -37.74
CA SER A 172 -1.83 21.88 -37.86
C SER A 172 -0.81 22.04 -39.00
N ILE A 173 0.12 21.09 -39.16
CA ILE A 173 1.07 21.06 -40.30
C ILE A 173 0.30 20.91 -41.62
N THR A 174 -0.71 20.05 -41.67
CA THR A 174 -1.52 19.83 -42.88
C THR A 174 -2.28 21.10 -43.29
N ILE A 175 -2.87 21.82 -42.32
CA ILE A 175 -3.55 23.10 -42.57
C ILE A 175 -2.57 24.15 -43.10
N LEU A 176 -1.36 24.22 -42.53
CA LEU A 176 -0.32 25.15 -42.98
C LEU A 176 0.08 24.90 -44.45
N ILE A 177 0.30 23.64 -44.83
CA ILE A 177 0.67 23.26 -46.20
C ILE A 177 -0.46 23.53 -47.20
N LEU A 178 -1.72 23.26 -46.82
CA LEU A 178 -2.88 23.47 -47.69
C LEU A 178 -3.27 24.95 -47.83
N GLY A 179 -3.07 25.74 -46.77
CA GLY A 179 -3.30 27.19 -46.76
C GLY A 179 -2.42 27.96 -47.74
N LEU A 180 -1.24 27.44 -48.05
CA LEU A 180 -0.35 28.02 -49.07
C LEU A 180 -0.87 27.82 -50.51
N LYS A 181 -1.77 26.86 -50.76
CA LYS A 181 -2.25 26.52 -52.11
C LYS A 181 -3.67 26.96 -52.42
N SER A 182 -4.59 26.99 -51.45
CA SER A 182 -5.98 27.40 -51.68
C SER A 182 -6.70 27.71 -50.36
N ASN A 183 -7.26 28.93 -50.26
CA ASN A 183 -7.99 29.40 -49.08
C ASN A 183 -9.25 28.56 -48.77
N ILE A 184 -9.91 28.01 -49.80
CA ILE A 184 -11.12 27.19 -49.65
C ILE A 184 -10.77 25.84 -49.00
N VAL A 185 -9.67 25.23 -49.44
CA VAL A 185 -9.20 23.94 -48.91
C VAL A 185 -8.73 24.09 -47.46
N ALA A 186 -8.09 25.21 -47.13
CA ALA A 186 -7.72 25.54 -45.76
C ALA A 186 -8.94 25.66 -44.83
N GLY A 187 -10.02 26.31 -45.30
CA GLY A 187 -11.27 26.42 -44.56
C GLY A 187 -11.91 25.05 -44.25
N ILE A 188 -11.92 24.13 -45.22
CA ILE A 188 -12.44 22.76 -45.03
C ILE A 188 -11.56 21.98 -44.04
N ALA A 189 -10.23 22.09 -44.15
CA ALA A 189 -9.29 21.43 -43.24
C ALA A 189 -9.43 21.96 -41.80
N PHE A 190 -9.65 23.26 -41.64
CA PHE A 190 -9.91 23.88 -40.34
C PHE A 190 -11.24 23.41 -39.73
N ALA A 191 -12.33 23.38 -40.52
CA ALA A 191 -13.63 22.87 -40.06
C ALA A 191 -13.56 21.39 -39.62
N TYR A 192 -12.81 20.55 -40.36
CA TYR A 192 -12.59 19.15 -40.00
C TYR A 192 -11.78 19.01 -38.70
N SER A 193 -10.74 19.83 -38.52
CA SER A 193 -9.96 19.89 -37.28
C SER A 193 -10.84 20.24 -36.07
N LEU A 194 -11.65 21.29 -36.20
CA LEU A 194 -12.56 21.75 -35.15
C LEU A 194 -13.59 20.68 -34.78
N PHE A 195 -14.18 20.02 -35.78
CA PHE A 195 -15.09 18.90 -35.57
C PHE A 195 -14.42 17.74 -34.80
N LYS A 196 -13.17 17.40 -35.15
CA LYS A 196 -12.41 16.32 -34.50
C LYS A 196 -12.11 16.65 -33.04
N VAL A 197 -11.81 17.92 -32.72
CA VAL A 197 -11.60 18.40 -31.34
C VAL A 197 -12.90 18.32 -30.53
N ILE A 198 -14.01 18.81 -31.08
CA ILE A 198 -15.32 18.76 -30.42
C ILE A 198 -15.73 17.31 -30.13
N LYS A 199 -15.59 16.42 -31.12
CA LYS A 199 -15.88 14.99 -30.94
C LYS A 199 -15.03 14.36 -29.83
N ARG A 200 -13.74 14.68 -29.77
CA ARG A 200 -12.83 14.11 -28.77
C ARG A 200 -13.06 14.70 -27.38
N TYR A 201 -13.41 15.97 -27.27
CA TYR A 201 -13.85 16.60 -26.02
C TYR A 201 -15.11 15.91 -25.47
N LEU A 202 -16.08 15.60 -26.33
CA LEU A 202 -17.28 14.85 -25.96
C LEU A 202 -16.96 13.42 -25.49
N GLU A 203 -16.01 12.73 -26.14
CA GLU A 203 -15.53 11.40 -25.71
C GLU A 203 -14.86 11.46 -24.32
N ILE A 204 -14.05 12.47 -24.04
CA ILE A 204 -13.41 12.68 -22.72
C ILE A 204 -14.44 12.99 -21.64
N LYS A 205 -15.47 13.80 -21.96
CA LYS A 205 -16.62 14.04 -21.06
C LYS A 205 -17.52 12.80 -20.86
N GLY A 206 -17.16 11.66 -21.44
CA GLY A 206 -17.89 10.40 -21.29
C GLY A 206 -19.18 10.34 -22.12
N TYR A 207 -19.33 11.22 -23.11
CA TYR A 207 -20.52 11.26 -23.97
C TYR A 207 -20.49 10.10 -24.98
N LYS A 208 -21.01 8.94 -24.55
CA LYS A 208 -21.14 7.77 -25.40
C LYS A 208 -22.26 7.96 -26.41
N THR A 209 -21.95 7.84 -27.70
CA THR A 209 -22.96 7.85 -28.77
C THR A 209 -23.93 6.68 -28.61
N LYS A 210 -25.18 6.82 -29.10
CA LYS A 210 -26.24 5.78 -28.99
C LYS A 210 -25.75 4.37 -29.40
N LYS A 211 -25.01 4.30 -30.52
CA LYS A 211 -24.40 3.05 -31.04
C LYS A 211 -23.31 2.45 -30.12
N GLN A 212 -22.55 3.29 -29.41
CA GLN A 212 -21.53 2.83 -28.46
C GLN A 212 -22.16 2.34 -27.15
N ARG A 213 -23.25 2.99 -26.69
CA ARG A 213 -24.01 2.53 -25.51
C ARG A 213 -24.60 1.15 -25.75
N GLU A 214 -25.22 0.95 -26.91
CA GLU A 214 -25.83 -0.33 -27.30
C GLU A 214 -24.79 -1.46 -27.38
N LYS A 215 -23.63 -1.22 -28.02
CA LYS A 215 -22.53 -2.20 -28.04
C LYS A 215 -22.01 -2.53 -26.64
N ALA A 216 -21.87 -1.53 -25.76
CA ALA A 216 -21.42 -1.74 -24.39
C ALA A 216 -22.44 -2.56 -23.58
N GLU A 217 -23.74 -2.35 -23.82
CA GLU A 217 -24.81 -3.11 -23.16
C GLU A 217 -24.84 -4.57 -23.63
N ILE A 218 -24.68 -4.81 -24.94
CA ILE A 218 -24.54 -6.15 -25.51
C ILE A 218 -23.32 -6.86 -24.90
N GLN A 219 -22.17 -6.20 -24.86
CA GLN A 219 -20.97 -6.78 -24.25
C GLN A 219 -21.13 -7.06 -22.76
N ARG A 220 -21.81 -6.17 -22.02
CA ARG A 220 -22.10 -6.39 -20.59
C ARG A 220 -22.98 -7.62 -20.39
N LYS A 221 -24.04 -7.75 -21.19
CA LYS A 221 -24.94 -8.92 -21.19
C LYS A 221 -24.18 -10.20 -21.54
N MET A 222 -23.38 -10.19 -22.60
CA MET A 222 -22.55 -11.34 -22.99
C MET A 222 -21.60 -11.79 -21.88
N LYS A 223 -20.86 -10.86 -21.24
CA LYS A 223 -19.95 -11.19 -20.14
C LYS A 223 -20.68 -11.76 -18.93
N HIS A 224 -21.82 -11.18 -18.59
CA HIS A 224 -22.63 -11.64 -17.47
C HIS A 224 -23.16 -13.06 -17.72
N TYR A 225 -23.67 -13.33 -18.92
CA TYR A 225 -24.09 -14.69 -19.31
C TYR A 225 -22.93 -15.68 -19.33
N TYR A 226 -21.77 -15.28 -19.87
CA TYR A 226 -20.57 -16.11 -19.92
C TYR A 226 -20.14 -16.60 -18.52
N TYR A 227 -20.08 -15.67 -17.55
CA TYR A 227 -19.75 -15.99 -16.15
C TYR A 227 -20.71 -17.03 -15.55
N HIS A 228 -22.01 -16.89 -15.77
CA HIS A 228 -23.00 -17.86 -15.27
C HIS A 228 -22.93 -19.21 -15.98
N CYS A 229 -22.53 -19.24 -17.26
CA CYS A 229 -22.33 -20.49 -17.99
C CYS A 229 -21.07 -21.24 -17.52
N GLU A 230 -20.01 -20.53 -17.16
CA GLU A 230 -18.76 -21.13 -16.64
C GLU A 230 -18.99 -21.84 -15.29
N MET A 231 -19.89 -21.32 -14.45
CA MET A 231 -20.24 -21.94 -13.16
C MET A 231 -21.08 -23.22 -13.29
N ASN A 232 -21.71 -23.49 -14.43
CA ASN A 232 -22.52 -24.70 -14.65
C ASN A 232 -22.39 -25.22 -16.10
N PRO A 233 -21.29 -25.91 -16.43
CA PRO A 233 -21.00 -26.35 -17.79
C PRO A 233 -22.01 -27.36 -18.34
N ARG A 234 -22.55 -28.25 -17.48
CA ARG A 234 -23.53 -29.28 -17.88
C ARG A 234 -24.85 -28.68 -18.35
N ALA A 235 -25.36 -27.66 -17.66
CA ALA A 235 -26.58 -26.97 -18.07
C ALA A 235 -26.39 -26.18 -19.38
N PHE A 236 -25.19 -25.62 -19.60
CA PHE A 236 -24.86 -24.92 -20.84
C PHE A 236 -24.83 -25.86 -22.05
N GLU A 237 -24.26 -27.05 -21.92
CA GLU A 237 -24.27 -28.06 -23.00
C GLU A 237 -25.70 -28.49 -23.38
N ALA A 238 -26.57 -28.68 -22.39
CA ALA A 238 -27.99 -28.96 -22.61
C ALA A 238 -28.68 -27.81 -23.39
N LEU A 239 -28.53 -26.56 -22.94
CA LEU A 239 -29.06 -25.38 -23.63
C LEU A 239 -28.51 -25.21 -25.05
N LYS A 240 -27.23 -25.53 -25.27
CA LYS A 240 -26.59 -25.49 -26.59
C LYS A 240 -27.24 -26.51 -27.52
N SER A 241 -27.46 -27.73 -27.05
CA SER A 241 -28.12 -28.79 -27.84
C SER A 241 -29.57 -28.42 -28.21
N GLU A 242 -30.34 -27.88 -27.27
CA GLU A 242 -31.71 -27.41 -27.51
C GLU A 242 -31.76 -26.27 -28.53
N ASN A 243 -30.84 -25.30 -28.45
CA ASN A 243 -30.77 -24.19 -29.39
C ASN A 243 -30.37 -24.65 -30.80
N LEU A 244 -29.45 -25.60 -30.92
CA LEU A 244 -29.08 -26.22 -32.19
C LEU A 244 -30.28 -26.89 -32.86
N HIS A 245 -31.08 -27.64 -32.09
CA HIS A 245 -32.32 -28.25 -32.59
C HIS A 245 -33.36 -27.22 -33.02
N LYS A 246 -33.47 -26.08 -32.32
CA LYS A 246 -34.38 -24.99 -32.71
C LYS A 246 -33.93 -24.25 -33.97
N MET A 247 -32.62 -24.15 -34.23
CA MET A 247 -32.09 -23.48 -35.43
C MET A 247 -32.16 -24.34 -36.71
N GLN A 248 -32.33 -25.65 -36.57
CA GLN A 248 -32.45 -26.60 -37.68
C GLN A 248 -33.91 -26.83 -38.13
N LYS A 249 -34.88 -26.27 -37.40
CA LYS A 249 -36.29 -26.18 -37.79
C LYS A 249 -36.57 -24.86 -38.47
#